data_AF-A0A1X3DEK6-F1
#
_entry.id   AF-A0A1X3DEK6-F1
#
_cell.length_a   1.000
_cell.length_b   1.000
_cell.length_c   1.000
_cell.angle_alpha   90.00
_cell.angle_beta   90.00
_cell.angle_gamma   90.00
#
_symmetry.space_group_name_H-M   'P 1'
#
loop_
_entity.id
_entity.type
_entity.pdbx_description
1 polymer ?
#
loop_
_entity_poly.entity_id
_entity_poly.type
_entity_poly.pdbx_seq_one_letter_code
_entity_poly.pdbx_strand_id
1 'polypeptide(L)'
;MAIKLTLKYGGGEVDFLELLKFFRQNNNIVIVGDQNDVLEKHRKPYSLDYWLRTHGANQPNTKQATTEWLQENLYATGFFVEDQTNDPETGRNVKAVRLL
;
A
#
# COMPACT_ATOMS: atom_id res chain seq x y z
N MET A 1 -17.11 13.66 6.66
CA MET A 1 -16.05 14.12 5.74
C MET A 1 -15.08 12.95 5.59
N ALA A 2 -14.92 12.40 4.38
CA ALA A 2 -14.00 11.28 4.17
C ALA A 2 -12.57 11.83 4.02
N ILE A 3 -11.62 11.28 4.76
CA ILE A 3 -10.20 11.61 4.56
C ILE A 3 -9.73 10.84 3.33
N LYS A 4 -9.19 11.55 2.34
CA LYS A 4 -8.68 10.98 1.09
C LYS A 4 -7.15 11.13 1.04
N LEU A 5 -6.47 10.10 0.56
CA LEU A 5 -5.03 10.13 0.29
C LEU A 5 -4.81 10.17 -1.22
N THR A 6 -4.09 11.18 -1.70
CA THR A 6 -3.82 11.36 -3.13
C THR A 6 -2.74 10.41 -3.62
N LEU A 7 -2.98 9.73 -4.74
CA LEU A 7 -2.02 8.84 -5.38
C LEU A 7 -1.19 9.61 -6.41
N LYS A 8 -0.04 10.14 -5.97
CA LYS A 8 0.78 11.11 -6.73
C LYS A 8 1.23 10.61 -8.11
N TYR A 9 1.53 9.33 -8.25
CA TYR A 9 2.20 8.81 -9.45
C TYR A 9 1.22 8.31 -10.52
N GLY A 10 0.21 7.51 -10.15
CA GLY A 10 -0.83 7.10 -11.10
C GLY A 10 -2.10 7.94 -11.08
N GLY A 11 -2.13 9.01 -10.27
CA GLY A 11 -3.33 9.82 -10.06
C GLY A 11 -4.43 9.08 -9.31
N GLY A 12 -5.45 9.83 -8.90
CA GLY A 12 -6.58 9.31 -8.14
C GLY A 12 -6.38 9.41 -6.63
N GLU A 13 -7.30 8.81 -5.88
CA GLU A 13 -7.37 8.96 -4.42
C GLU A 13 -7.90 7.68 -3.78
N VAL A 14 -7.42 7.36 -2.58
CA VAL A 14 -7.96 6.27 -1.76
C VAL A 14 -8.64 6.82 -0.52
N ASP A 15 -9.70 6.13 -0.09
CA ASP A 15 -10.36 6.43 1.17
C ASP A 15 -9.54 5.92 2.35
N PHE A 16 -9.23 6.82 3.30
CA PHE A 16 -8.43 6.48 4.46
C PHE A 16 -9.10 5.41 5.34
N LEU A 17 -10.44 5.41 5.45
CA LEU A 17 -11.14 4.42 6.26
C LEU A 17 -11.14 3.05 5.58
N GLU A 18 -11.24 2.98 4.25
CA GLU A 18 -11.09 1.73 3.51
C GLU A 18 -9.66 1.18 3.64
N LEU A 19 -8.65 2.06 3.63
CA LEU A 19 -7.27 1.66 3.89
C LEU A 19 -7.11 1.07 5.30
N LEU A 20 -7.66 1.72 6.34
CA LEU A 20 -7.61 1.19 7.71
C LEU A 20 -8.31 -0.17 7.83
N LYS A 21 -9.44 -0.36 7.15
CA LYS A 21 -10.14 -1.66 7.09
C LYS A 21 -9.26 -2.73 6.46
N PHE A 22 -8.62 -2.42 5.33
CA PHE A 22 -7.71 -3.33 4.66
C PHE A 22 -6.55 -3.77 5.57
N PHE A 23 -5.92 -2.84 6.30
CA PHE A 23 -4.88 -3.19 7.27
C PHE A 23 -5.41 -4.09 8.40
N ARG A 24 -6.58 -3.77 8.97
CA ARG A 24 -7.19 -4.57 10.06
C ARG A 24 -7.54 -6.00 9.62
N GLN A 25 -7.96 -6.18 8.36
CA GLN A 25 -8.22 -7.50 7.77
C GLN A 25 -6.92 -8.31 7.58
N ASN A 26 -5.77 -7.65 7.54
CA ASN A 26 -4.45 -8.26 7.36
C ASN A 26 -3.62 -8.23 8.64
N ASN A 27 -4.26 -8.38 9.80
CA ASN A 27 -3.59 -8.41 11.11
C ASN A 27 -2.72 -7.16 11.39
N ASN A 28 -3.15 -6.02 10.88
CA ASN A 28 -2.47 -4.73 11.00
C ASN A 28 -1.08 -4.65 10.35
N ILE A 29 -0.65 -5.63 9.54
CA ILE A 29 0.64 -5.59 8.85
C ILE A 29 0.47 -5.97 7.38
N VAL A 30 0.94 -5.10 6.48
CA VAL A 30 0.82 -5.30 5.03
C VAL A 30 2.16 -5.08 4.36
N ILE A 31 2.57 -6.00 3.50
CA ILE A 31 3.79 -5.90 2.71
C ILE A 31 3.65 -4.73 1.72
N VAL A 32 4.68 -3.88 1.60
CA VAL A 32 4.67 -2.73 0.67
C VAL A 32 4.51 -3.23 -0.77
N GLY A 33 5.44 -4.09 -1.19
CA GLY A 33 5.37 -4.85 -2.44
C GLY A 33 5.35 -4.03 -3.72
N ASP A 34 5.95 -2.83 -3.75
CA ASP A 34 5.99 -1.99 -4.94
C ASP A 34 6.78 -2.62 -6.09
N GLN A 35 6.22 -2.58 -7.31
CA GLN A 35 6.84 -3.19 -8.50
C GLN A 35 6.75 -2.26 -9.71
N ASN A 36 7.84 -2.08 -10.45
CA ASN A 36 7.79 -1.38 -11.73
C ASN A 36 7.31 -2.33 -12.85
N ASP A 37 6.06 -2.77 -12.77
CA ASP A 37 5.41 -3.63 -13.78
C ASP A 37 3.92 -3.27 -13.91
N VAL A 38 3.28 -3.76 -14.97
CA VAL A 38 1.84 -3.65 -15.19
C VAL A 38 1.07 -4.45 -14.14
N LEU A 39 -0.17 -4.04 -13.84
CA LEU A 39 -0.97 -4.65 -12.78
C LEU A 39 -1.17 -6.16 -12.98
N GLU A 40 -1.39 -6.60 -14.22
CA GLU A 40 -1.57 -8.01 -14.59
C GLU A 40 -0.36 -8.90 -14.23
N LYS A 41 0.86 -8.33 -14.27
CA LYS A 41 2.10 -9.05 -13.96
C LYS A 41 2.56 -8.88 -12.52
N HIS A 42 1.78 -8.15 -11.71
CA HIS A 42 2.14 -7.85 -10.35
C HIS A 42 2.17 -9.13 -9.50
N ARG A 43 3.34 -9.46 -8.95
CA ARG A 43 3.55 -10.77 -8.29
C ARG A 43 3.02 -10.86 -6.87
N LYS A 44 2.53 -9.75 -6.31
CA LYS A 44 2.10 -9.68 -4.90
C LYS A 44 0.69 -9.11 -4.79
N PRO A 45 -0.36 -9.89 -5.08
CA PRO A 45 -1.75 -9.41 -5.04
C PRO A 45 -2.23 -9.03 -3.63
N TYR A 46 -1.52 -9.48 -2.60
CA TYR A 46 -1.77 -9.17 -1.19
C TYR A 46 -1.03 -7.93 -0.67
N SER A 47 -0.25 -7.25 -1.53
CA SER A 47 0.56 -6.09 -1.12
C SER A 47 -0.23 -4.79 -1.11
N LEU A 48 0.30 -3.80 -0.40
CA LEU A 48 -0.21 -2.44 -0.39
C LEU A 48 -0.17 -1.81 -1.79
N ASP A 49 0.91 -2.00 -2.56
CA ASP A 49 1.01 -1.44 -3.92
C ASP A 49 -0.11 -1.94 -4.83
N TYR A 50 -0.38 -3.24 -4.80
CA TYR A 50 -1.46 -3.85 -5.57
C TYR A 50 -2.83 -3.33 -5.13
N TRP A 51 -3.04 -3.19 -3.82
CA TRP A 51 -4.30 -2.68 -3.28
C TRP A 51 -4.55 -1.23 -3.72
N LEU A 52 -3.56 -0.35 -3.62
CA LEU A 52 -3.67 1.06 -4.05
C LEU A 52 -3.98 1.17 -5.55
N ARG A 53 -3.34 0.35 -6.39
CA ARG A 53 -3.58 0.31 -7.83
C ARG A 53 -5.00 -0.11 -8.21
N THR A 54 -5.67 -0.89 -7.36
CA THR A 54 -7.00 -1.45 -7.64
C THR A 54 -8.14 -0.68 -6.98
N HIS A 55 -7.87 0.13 -5.95
CA HIS A 55 -8.91 0.78 -5.13
C HIS A 55 -8.99 2.30 -5.30
N GLY A 56 -8.01 2.94 -5.96
CA GLY A 56 -8.06 4.39 -6.15
C GLY A 56 -7.21 4.93 -7.29
N ALA A 57 -6.31 4.15 -7.87
CA ALA A 57 -5.43 4.64 -8.93
C ALA A 57 -6.17 4.80 -10.26
N ASN A 58 -5.99 5.97 -10.89
CA ASN A 58 -6.47 6.18 -12.27
C ASN A 58 -5.59 5.44 -13.30
N GLN A 59 -4.32 5.23 -12.97
CA GLN A 59 -3.35 4.50 -13.78
C GLN A 59 -2.88 3.24 -13.03
N PRO A 60 -3.58 2.11 -13.16
CA PRO A 60 -3.29 0.89 -12.39
C PRO A 60 -1.93 0.25 -12.73
N ASN A 61 -1.36 0.56 -13.90
CA ASN A 61 -0.04 0.07 -14.33
C ASN A 61 1.12 0.89 -13.75
N THR A 62 0.84 1.90 -12.95
CA THR A 62 1.85 2.73 -12.26
C THR A 62 1.92 2.33 -10.80
N LYS A 63 3.13 2.15 -10.27
CA LYS A 63 3.32 1.90 -8.83
C LYS A 63 2.87 3.09 -7.99
N GLN A 64 2.29 2.81 -6.83
CA GLN A 64 1.71 3.79 -5.91
C GLN A 64 2.38 3.78 -4.54
N ALA A 65 2.72 2.60 -4.00
CA ALA A 65 3.31 2.44 -2.66
C ALA A 65 4.81 2.78 -2.62
N THR A 66 5.19 3.88 -3.25
CA THR A 66 6.57 4.41 -3.25
C THR A 66 7.00 4.87 -1.86
N THR A 67 8.31 4.95 -1.62
CA THR A 67 8.84 5.40 -0.33
C THR A 67 8.36 6.81 0.01
N GLU A 68 8.35 7.70 -0.98
CA GLU A 68 7.88 9.08 -0.86
C GLU A 68 6.40 9.13 -0.49
N TRP A 69 5.56 8.35 -1.18
CA TRP A 69 4.13 8.32 -0.90
C TRP A 69 3.83 7.80 0.52
N LEU A 70 4.53 6.76 0.97
CA LEU A 70 4.38 6.20 2.33
C LEU A 70 4.74 7.23 3.41
N GLN A 71 5.85 7.96 3.21
CA GLN A 71 6.28 9.03 4.12
C GLN A 71 5.25 10.17 4.17
N GLU A 72 4.81 10.66 3.02
CA GLU A 72 3.89 11.79 2.90
C GLU A 72 2.45 11.46 3.38
N ASN A 73 1.97 10.22 3.16
CA ASN A 73 0.55 9.89 3.33
C ASN A 73 0.24 8.91 4.46
N LEU A 74 1.17 8.03 4.84
CA LEU A 74 0.94 7.06 5.92
C LEU A 74 1.67 7.47 7.19
N TYR A 75 2.99 7.56 7.14
CA TYR A 75 3.79 7.77 8.35
C TYR A 75 3.57 9.16 8.95
N ALA A 76 3.32 10.18 8.11
CA ALA A 76 2.95 11.52 8.57
C ALA A 76 1.64 11.56 9.40
N THR A 77 0.78 10.54 9.30
CA THR A 77 -0.48 10.49 10.06
C THR A 77 -0.31 10.03 11.51
N GLY A 78 0.81 9.39 11.85
CA GLY A 78 1.04 8.78 13.16
C GLY A 78 0.28 7.48 13.42
N PHE A 79 -0.58 7.01 12.49
CA PHE A 79 -1.27 5.71 12.62
C PHE A 79 -0.43 4.54 12.10
N PHE A 80 0.56 4.82 11.24
CA PHE A 80 1.35 3.79 10.58
C PHE A 80 2.83 3.93 10.89
N VAL A 81 3.54 2.81 10.89
CA VAL A 81 4.99 2.74 11.04
C VAL A 81 5.61 1.79 10.02
N GLU A 82 6.88 2.02 9.70
CA GLU A 82 7.69 1.06 8.93
C GLU A 82 7.86 -0.24 9.71
N ASP A 83 7.79 -1.36 9.00
CA ASP A 83 8.05 -2.69 9.57
C ASP A 83 8.66 -3.63 8.54
N GLN A 84 8.96 -4.86 8.97
CA GLN A 84 9.35 -5.96 8.10
C GLN A 84 8.57 -7.22 8.47
N THR A 85 8.24 -8.04 7.48
CA THR A 85 7.58 -9.33 7.71
C THR A 85 8.00 -10.34 6.65
N ASN A 86 7.74 -11.62 6.94
CA ASN A 86 7.97 -12.67 5.98
C ASN A 86 6.93 -12.61 4.86
N ASP A 87 7.42 -12.57 3.63
CA ASP A 87 6.62 -12.74 2.45
C ASP A 87 6.01 -14.15 2.42
N PRO A 88 4.69 -14.28 2.29
CA PRO A 88 4.02 -15.58 2.39
C PRO A 88 4.34 -16.52 1.22
N GLU A 89 4.76 -16.00 0.06
CA GLU A 89 5.09 -16.82 -1.11
C GLU A 89 6.55 -17.27 -1.12
N THR A 90 7.46 -16.37 -0.73
CA THR A 90 8.90 -16.60 -0.84
C THR A 90 9.58 -16.91 0.49
N GLY A 91 8.91 -16.68 1.62
CA GLY A 91 9.46 -16.80 2.97
C GLY A 91 10.53 -15.75 3.30
N ARG A 92 10.83 -14.81 2.40
CA ARG A 92 11.86 -13.80 2.59
C ARG A 92 11.33 -12.67 3.47
N ASN A 93 12.19 -12.14 4.34
CA ASN A 93 11.87 -10.94 5.09
C ASN A 93 11.85 -9.73 4.14
N VAL A 94 10.73 -9.01 4.08
CA VAL A 94 10.48 -7.90 3.14
C VAL A 94 9.90 -6.69 3.86
N LYS A 95 9.99 -5.53 3.21
CA LYS A 95 9.42 -4.27 3.70
C LYS A 95 7.90 -4.38 3.86
N ALA A 96 7.40 -3.90 4.99
CA ALA A 96 6.00 -3.84 5.33
C ALA A 96 5.64 -2.51 6.00
N VAL A 97 4.34 -2.29 6.14
CA VAL A 97 3.74 -1.20 6.90
C VAL A 97 2.93 -1.83 8.01
N ARG A 98 3.04 -1.31 9.23
CA ARG A 98 2.21 -1.70 10.37
C ARG A 98 1.26 -0.57 10.74
N LEU A 99 -0.01 -0.91 10.97
CA LEU A 99 -0.99 -0.06 11.63
C LEU A 99 -0.85 -0.22 13.15
N LEU A 100 -0.76 0.89 13.87
CA LEU A 100 -0.65 0.97 15.34
C LEU A 100 -2.00 0.80 16.05
#